data_AF-A0A3D3GLJ5-F1
#
_entry.id   AF-A0A3D3GLJ5-F1
#
_cell.length_a   1.000
_cell.length_b   1.000
_cell.length_c   1.000
_cell.angle_alpha   90.00
_cell.angle_beta   90.00
_cell.angle_gamma   90.00
#
_symmetry.space_group_name_H-M   'P 1'
#
loop_
_entity.id
_entity.type
_entity.pdbx_description
1 polymer ?
#
loop_
_entity_poly.entity_id
_entity_poly.type
_entity_poly.pdbx_seq_one_letter_code
_entity_poly.pdbx_strand_id
1 'polypeptide(L)'
;MEVIRLLKSKNRCLEQFLELSEEFLKTIETGNFSDLETFYKKRDRILKGFDLFDRKLTETLELLPKNSFDAELAAQVEQALNMKAALIGRIAATDQKIVDAIQEEKLRITKEMANSQKQTSTVKKFKSSWVGESGEDLDRKL
;
A
#
# COMPACT_ATOMS: atom_id res chain seq x y z
N MET A 1 -16.24 -17.58 25.61
CA MET A 1 -16.45 -16.22 26.14
C MET A 1 -16.46 -15.21 24.99
N GLU A 2 -17.32 -14.18 25.04
CA GLU A 2 -17.53 -13.21 23.95
C GLU A 2 -16.29 -12.36 23.63
N VAL A 3 -15.54 -11.94 24.66
CA VAL A 3 -14.27 -11.20 24.51
C VAL A 3 -13.26 -11.93 23.62
N ILE A 4 -13.04 -13.23 23.88
CA ILE A 4 -12.10 -14.04 23.10
C ILE A 4 -12.55 -14.16 21.65
N ARG A 5 -13.87 -14.30 21.43
CA ARG A 5 -14.43 -14.36 20.08
C ARG A 5 -14.17 -13.06 19.33
N LEU A 6 -14.37 -11.91 19.97
CA LEU A 6 -14.10 -10.60 19.38
C LEU A 6 -12.61 -10.41 19.08
N LEU A 7 -11.72 -10.80 20.00
CA LEU A 7 -10.26 -10.76 19.76
C LEU A 7 -9.84 -11.64 18.58
N LYS A 8 -10.35 -12.87 18.51
CA LYS A 8 -10.08 -13.78 17.39
C LYS A 8 -10.64 -13.24 16.07
N SER A 9 -11.84 -12.64 16.09
CA SER A 9 -12.41 -11.97 14.91
C SER A 9 -11.55 -10.79 14.45
N LYS A 10 -11.03 -10.00 15.39
CA LYS A 10 -10.09 -8.90 15.10
C LYS A 10 -8.81 -9.43 14.44
N ASN A 11 -8.26 -10.54 14.93
CA ASN A 11 -7.09 -11.18 14.33
C ASN A 11 -7.37 -11.70 12.92
N ARG A 12 -8.56 -12.26 12.65
CA ARG A 12 -8.95 -12.66 11.29
C ARG A 12 -9.00 -11.48 10.31
N CYS A 13 -9.42 -10.30 10.77
CA CYS A 13 -9.34 -9.11 9.94
C CYS A 13 -7.89 -8.71 9.64
N LEU A 14 -6.96 -8.89 10.59
CA LEU A 14 -5.53 -8.67 10.33
C LEU A 14 -4.96 -9.70 9.35
N GLU A 15 -5.37 -10.96 9.44
CA GLU A 15 -4.99 -11.99 8.48
C GLU A 15 -5.47 -11.63 7.07
N GLN A 16 -6.73 -11.24 6.89
CA GLN A 16 -7.26 -10.78 5.60
C GLN A 16 -6.54 -9.53 5.09
N PHE A 17 -6.19 -8.61 5.99
CA PHE A 17 -5.44 -7.40 5.64
C PHE A 17 -4.04 -7.75 5.13
N LEU A 18 -3.37 -8.69 5.80
CA LEU A 18 -2.06 -9.17 5.43
C LEU A 18 -2.10 -9.92 4.10
N GLU A 19 -3.05 -10.84 3.91
CA GLU A 19 -3.25 -11.59 2.67
C GLU A 19 -3.43 -10.63 1.49
N LEU A 20 -4.33 -9.65 1.63
CA LEU A 20 -4.54 -8.60 0.63
C LEU A 20 -3.25 -7.82 0.31
N SER A 21 -2.42 -7.56 1.32
CA SER A 21 -1.15 -6.84 1.16
C SER A 21 -0.09 -7.70 0.47
N GLU A 22 0.00 -8.98 0.82
CA GLU A 22 0.92 -9.94 0.20
C GLU A 22 0.52 -10.24 -1.25
N GLU A 23 -0.78 -10.32 -1.57
CA GLU A 23 -1.28 -10.44 -2.95
C GLU A 23 -0.93 -9.21 -3.78
N PHE A 24 -1.19 -8.01 -3.25
CA PHE A 24 -0.88 -6.78 -3.95
C PHE A 24 0.64 -6.61 -4.17
N LEU A 25 1.45 -6.98 -3.18
CA LEU A 25 2.92 -6.98 -3.30
C LEU A 25 3.39 -7.83 -4.49
N LYS A 26 2.85 -9.06 -4.64
CA LYS A 26 3.18 -9.91 -5.80
C LYS A 26 2.81 -9.26 -7.14
N THR A 27 1.71 -8.51 -7.18
CA THR A 27 1.30 -7.79 -8.40
C THR A 27 2.27 -6.66 -8.73
N ILE A 28 2.61 -5.80 -7.77
CA ILE A 28 3.50 -4.65 -8.01
C ILE A 28 4.96 -5.06 -8.24
N GLU A 29 5.40 -6.21 -7.73
CA GLU A 29 6.72 -6.79 -8.04
C GLU A 29 6.88 -7.09 -9.54
N THR A 30 5.78 -7.26 -10.28
CA THR A 30 5.81 -7.39 -11.76
C THR A 30 5.77 -6.05 -12.50
N GLY A 31 5.79 -4.93 -11.77
CA GLY A 31 5.64 -3.57 -12.32
C GLY A 31 4.20 -3.18 -12.63
N ASN A 32 3.22 -4.01 -12.26
CA ASN A 32 1.80 -3.71 -12.47
C ASN A 32 1.20 -2.99 -11.26
N PHE A 33 0.87 -1.70 -11.42
CA PHE A 33 0.26 -0.86 -10.40
C PHE A 33 -1.22 -0.53 -10.68
N SER A 34 -1.87 -1.20 -11.65
CA SER A 34 -3.24 -0.89 -12.10
C SER A 34 -4.27 -0.92 -10.97
N ASP A 35 -4.08 -1.82 -10.00
CA ASP A 35 -5.04 -2.08 -8.93
C ASP A 35 -4.74 -1.32 -7.63
N LEU A 36 -3.82 -0.35 -7.63
CA LEU A 36 -3.41 0.39 -6.42
C LEU A 36 -4.60 1.05 -5.71
N GLU A 37 -5.51 1.68 -6.46
CA GLU A 37 -6.69 2.33 -5.87
C GLU A 37 -7.66 1.29 -5.29
N THR A 38 -7.88 0.17 -6.00
CA THR A 38 -8.72 -0.93 -5.53
C THR A 38 -8.16 -1.55 -4.26
N PHE A 39 -6.85 -1.77 -4.21
CA PHE A 39 -6.12 -2.25 -3.03
C PHE A 39 -6.34 -1.31 -1.84
N TYR A 40 -6.13 0.00 -2.02
CA TYR A 40 -6.35 0.99 -0.97
C TYR A 40 -7.79 0.98 -0.44
N LYS A 41 -8.78 0.97 -1.34
CA LYS A 41 -10.21 0.91 -0.96
C LYS A 41 -10.55 -0.35 -0.18
N LYS A 42 -10.01 -1.52 -0.59
CA LYS A 42 -10.20 -2.78 0.14
C LYS A 42 -9.59 -2.72 1.54
N ARG A 43 -8.37 -2.18 1.68
CA ARG A 43 -7.72 -1.99 2.99
C ARG A 43 -8.52 -1.07 3.90
N ASP A 44 -8.96 0.07 3.40
CA ASP A 44 -9.79 1.02 4.16
C ASP A 44 -11.09 0.38 4.67
N ARG A 45 -11.73 -0.46 3.84
CA ARG A 45 -12.91 -1.22 4.25
C ARG A 45 -12.63 -2.20 5.39
N ILE A 46 -11.48 -2.89 5.34
CA ILE A 46 -11.08 -3.80 6.43
C ILE A 46 -10.77 -2.99 7.69
N LEU A 47 -10.09 -1.84 7.58
CA LEU A 47 -9.79 -0.93 8.70
C LEU A 47 -11.05 -0.46 9.43
N LYS A 48 -12.10 -0.09 8.70
CA LYS A 48 -13.40 0.27 9.28
C LYS A 48 -14.03 -0.87 10.09
N GLY A 49 -13.72 -2.13 9.75
CA GLY A 49 -14.14 -3.29 10.53
C GLY A 49 -13.49 -3.35 11.91
N PHE A 50 -12.25 -2.86 12.06
CA PHE A 50 -11.56 -2.83 13.35
C PHE A 50 -12.23 -1.91 14.35
N ASP A 51 -12.66 -0.73 13.92
CA ASP A 51 -13.35 0.23 14.79
C ASP A 51 -14.61 -0.39 15.41
N LEU A 52 -15.35 -1.21 14.64
CA LEU A 52 -16.50 -1.94 15.13
C LEU A 52 -16.12 -2.96 16.22
N PHE A 53 -15.06 -3.74 15.98
CA PHE A 53 -14.59 -4.72 16.96
C PHE A 53 -14.06 -4.07 18.22
N ASP A 54 -13.40 -2.91 18.10
CA ASP A 54 -12.88 -2.18 19.24
C ASP A 54 -14.00 -1.62 20.11
N ARG A 55 -15.03 -1.02 19.50
CA ARG A 55 -16.22 -0.58 20.24
C ARG A 55 -16.90 -1.73 20.96
N LYS A 56 -17.14 -2.85 20.27
CA LYS A 56 -17.76 -4.04 20.88
C LYS A 56 -16.92 -4.65 21.99
N LEU A 57 -15.59 -4.66 21.84
CA LEU A 57 -14.68 -5.14 22.89
C LEU A 57 -14.79 -4.27 24.13
N THR A 58 -14.77 -2.94 23.98
CA THR A 58 -14.97 -2.00 25.10
C THR A 58 -16.31 -2.25 25.80
N GLU A 59 -17.41 -2.29 25.06
CA GLU A 59 -18.75 -2.55 25.60
C GLU A 59 -18.80 -3.90 26.34
N THR A 60 -18.22 -4.96 25.76
CA THR A 60 -18.23 -6.30 26.35
C THR A 60 -17.37 -6.36 27.62
N LEU A 61 -16.26 -5.63 27.66
CA LEU A 61 -15.37 -5.56 28.83
C LEU A 61 -16.01 -4.77 29.97
N GLU A 62 -16.74 -3.70 29.67
CA GLU A 62 -17.48 -2.91 30.67
C GLU A 62 -18.59 -3.71 31.36
N LEU A 63 -19.24 -4.60 30.61
CA LEU A 63 -20.31 -5.47 31.12
C LEU A 63 -19.78 -6.73 31.83
N LEU A 64 -18.47 -6.99 31.78
CA LEU A 64 -17.88 -8.20 32.32
C LEU A 64 -17.83 -8.14 33.87
N PRO A 65 -18.39 -9.12 34.60
CA PRO A 65 -18.26 -9.17 36.05
C PRO A 65 -16.79 -9.24 36.49
N LYS A 66 -16.42 -8.58 37.60
CA LYS A 66 -15.03 -8.53 38.11
C LYS A 66 -14.44 -9.91 38.43
N ASN A 67 -15.28 -10.91 38.70
CA ASN A 67 -14.86 -12.27 39.04
C ASN A 67 -14.81 -13.22 37.83
N SER A 68 -14.97 -12.70 36.60
CA SER A 68 -14.98 -13.49 35.36
C SER A 68 -13.60 -13.77 34.80
N PHE A 69 -12.56 -13.17 35.39
CA PHE A 69 -11.17 -13.34 34.97
C PHE A 69 -10.56 -14.52 35.72
N ASP A 70 -10.55 -15.68 35.07
CA ASP A 70 -9.76 -16.84 35.49
C ASP A 70 -8.43 -16.92 34.72
N ALA A 71 -7.56 -17.83 35.18
CA ALA A 71 -6.24 -18.04 34.57
C ALA A 71 -6.33 -18.55 33.12
N GLU A 72 -7.39 -19.29 32.78
CA GLU A 72 -7.60 -19.82 31.44
C GLU A 72 -7.94 -18.69 30.44
N LEU A 73 -8.83 -17.77 30.83
CA LEU A 73 -9.17 -16.59 30.06
C LEU A 73 -7.94 -15.71 29.84
N ALA A 74 -7.14 -15.48 30.88
CA ALA A 74 -5.93 -14.69 30.79
C ALA A 74 -4.96 -15.27 29.73
N ALA A 75 -4.73 -16.59 29.76
CA ALA A 75 -3.89 -17.27 28.78
C ALA A 75 -4.44 -17.15 27.34
N GLN A 76 -5.77 -17.28 27.15
CA GLN A 76 -6.38 -17.14 25.83
C GLN A 76 -6.32 -15.71 25.29
N VAL A 77 -6.47 -14.70 26.16
CA VAL A 77 -6.31 -13.29 25.79
C VAL A 77 -4.87 -13.02 25.40
N GLU A 78 -3.90 -13.47 26.20
CA GLU A 78 -2.47 -13.33 25.92
C GLU A 78 -2.10 -13.96 24.57
N GLN A 79 -2.57 -15.19 24.30
CA GLN A 79 -2.36 -15.85 23.01
C GLN A 79 -2.92 -15.02 21.84
N ALA A 80 -4.13 -14.47 21.99
CA ALA A 80 -4.74 -13.64 20.97
C ALA A 80 -3.97 -12.32 20.73
N LEU A 81 -3.43 -11.71 21.79
CA LEU A 81 -2.61 -10.50 21.70
C LEU A 81 -1.25 -10.76 21.08
N ASN A 82 -0.61 -11.90 21.40
CA ASN A 82 0.65 -12.31 20.77
C ASN A 82 0.47 -12.56 19.27
N MET A 83 -0.61 -13.21 18.87
CA MET A 83 -0.96 -13.39 17.46
C MET A 83 -1.19 -12.05 16.76
N LYS A 84 -1.92 -11.12 17.40
CA LYS A 84 -2.13 -9.76 16.90
C LYS A 84 -0.79 -9.05 16.65
N ALA A 85 0.13 -9.10 17.61
CA ALA A 85 1.44 -8.47 17.51
C ALA A 85 2.27 -9.05 16.35
N ALA A 86 2.28 -10.37 16.21
CA ALA A 86 2.95 -11.04 15.10
C ALA A 86 2.37 -10.63 13.73
N LEU A 87 1.04 -10.58 13.60
CA LEU A 87 0.37 -10.14 12.37
C LEU A 87 0.71 -8.68 12.04
N ILE A 88 0.67 -7.78 13.02
CA ILE A 88 1.04 -6.37 12.81
C ILE A 88 2.50 -6.24 12.33
N GLY A 89 3.43 -7.00 12.93
CA GLY A 89 4.83 -7.01 12.50
C GLY A 89 4.98 -7.44 11.04
N ARG A 90 4.27 -8.48 10.62
CA ARG A 90 4.26 -8.94 9.21
C ARG A 90 3.64 -7.90 8.27
N ILE A 91 2.51 -7.31 8.65
CA ILE A 91 1.86 -6.26 7.88
C ILE A 91 2.81 -5.07 7.67
N ALA A 92 3.48 -4.61 8.73
CA ALA A 92 4.42 -3.50 8.63
C ALA A 92 5.60 -3.82 7.69
N ALA A 93 6.14 -5.04 7.77
CA ALA A 93 7.20 -5.47 6.87
C ALA A 93 6.75 -5.55 5.40
N THR A 94 5.54 -6.04 5.13
CA THR A 94 4.96 -6.07 3.78
C THR A 94 4.67 -4.66 3.27
N ASP A 95 4.12 -3.78 4.10
CA ASP A 95 3.85 -2.39 3.75
C ASP A 95 5.13 -1.62 3.40
N GLN A 96 6.22 -1.86 4.13
CA GLN A 96 7.51 -1.26 3.78
C GLN A 96 7.94 -1.65 2.36
N LYS A 97 7.83 -2.92 1.99
CA LYS A 97 8.16 -3.39 0.63
C LYS A 97 7.27 -2.75 -0.44
N ILE A 98 5.98 -2.60 -0.15
CA ILE A 98 5.04 -1.92 -1.06
C ILE A 98 5.46 -0.46 -1.27
N VAL A 99 5.80 0.24 -0.19
CA VAL A 99 6.26 1.63 -0.25
C VAL A 99 7.53 1.74 -1.08
N ASP A 100 8.51 0.85 -0.84
CA ASP A 100 9.78 0.85 -1.56
C ASP A 100 9.56 0.62 -3.07
N ALA A 101 8.72 -0.36 -3.44
CA ALA A 101 8.38 -0.63 -4.85
C ALA A 101 7.70 0.57 -5.53
N ILE A 102 6.78 1.26 -4.83
CA ILE A 102 6.14 2.48 -5.35
C ILE A 102 7.17 3.61 -5.53
N GLN A 103 8.12 3.74 -4.61
CA GLN A 103 9.17 4.77 -4.71
C GLN A 103 10.12 4.51 -5.88
N GLU A 104 10.54 3.25 -6.07
CA GLU A 104 11.37 2.85 -7.21
C GLU A 104 10.67 3.14 -8.54
N GLU A 105 9.40 2.78 -8.65
CA GLU A 105 8.61 3.03 -9.85
C GLU A 105 8.42 4.53 -10.12
N LYS A 106 8.16 5.33 -9.07
CA LYS A 106 8.09 6.78 -9.18
C LYS A 106 9.41 7.38 -9.70
N LEU A 107 10.55 6.88 -9.22
CA LEU A 107 11.87 7.30 -9.68
C LEU A 107 12.10 6.92 -11.14
N ARG A 108 11.68 5.72 -11.56
CA ARG A 108 11.74 5.25 -12.94
C ARG A 108 10.97 6.19 -13.88
N ILE A 109 9.69 6.44 -13.58
CA ILE A 109 8.82 7.33 -14.37
C ILE A 109 9.40 8.75 -14.44
N THR A 110 9.94 9.26 -13.34
CA THR A 110 10.57 10.59 -13.30
C THR A 110 11.77 10.69 -14.25
N LYS A 111 12.63 9.66 -14.28
CA LYS A 111 13.77 9.59 -15.19
C LYS A 111 13.32 9.50 -16.65
N GLU A 112 12.30 8.68 -16.93
CA GLU A 112 11.73 8.53 -18.28
C GLU A 112 11.14 9.84 -18.80
N MET A 113 10.38 10.55 -17.97
CA MET A 113 9.83 11.86 -18.31
C MET A 113 10.94 12.88 -18.61
N ALA A 114 11.98 12.94 -17.77
CA ALA A 114 13.13 13.83 -18.01
C ALA A 114 13.86 13.49 -19.32
N ASN A 115 14.01 12.21 -19.64
CA ASN A 115 14.63 11.76 -20.89
C ASN A 115 13.76 12.09 -22.12
N SER A 116 12.45 11.90 -22.03
CA SER A 116 11.50 12.26 -23.09
C SER A 116 11.50 13.77 -23.38
N GLN A 117 11.55 14.60 -22.34
CA GLN A 117 11.70 16.05 -22.48
C GLN A 117 13.01 16.44 -23.17
N LYS A 118 14.13 15.80 -22.78
CA LYS A 118 15.43 16.00 -23.43
C LYS A 118 15.38 15.62 -24.91
N GLN A 119 14.85 14.44 -25.25
CA GLN A 119 14.70 13.99 -26.64
C GLN A 119 13.85 14.96 -27.46
N THR A 120 12.71 15.39 -26.91
CA THR A 120 11.85 16.38 -27.57
C THR A 120 12.58 17.70 -27.81
N SER A 121 13.39 18.17 -26.85
CA SER A 121 14.20 19.38 -27.01
C SER A 121 15.28 19.23 -28.09
N THR A 122 15.95 18.07 -28.16
CA THR A 122 16.96 17.75 -29.18
C THR A 122 16.34 17.71 -30.57
N VAL A 123 15.20 17.05 -30.73
CA VAL A 123 14.45 17.01 -32.00
C VAL A 123 14.03 18.40 -32.45
N LYS A 124 13.55 19.25 -31.53
CA LYS A 124 13.21 20.65 -31.84
C LYS A 124 14.43 21.44 -32.32
N LYS A 125 15.56 21.34 -31.62
CA LYS A 125 16.82 22.00 -32.02
C LYS A 125 17.32 21.53 -33.38
N PHE A 126 17.22 20.22 -33.65
CA PHE A 126 17.60 19.65 -34.94
C PHE A 126 16.73 20.21 -36.07
N LYS A 127 15.40 20.24 -35.90
CA LYS A 127 14.49 20.85 -36.89
C LYS A 127 14.77 22.34 -37.12
N SER A 128 15.03 23.11 -36.07
CA SER A 128 15.33 24.55 -36.22
C SER A 128 16.67 24.80 -36.93
N SER A 129 17.70 23.99 -36.66
CA SER A 129 19.00 24.10 -37.33
C SER A 129 18.92 23.72 -38.80
N TRP A 130 18.19 22.64 -39.12
CA TRP A 130 18.04 22.16 -40.49
C TRP A 130 17.22 23.11 -41.38
N VAL A 131 16.18 23.74 -40.84
CA VAL A 131 15.40 24.77 -41.57
C VAL A 131 16.21 26.05 -41.77
N GLY A 132 17.08 26.43 -40.83
CA GLY A 132 17.98 27.58 -40.98
C GLY A 132 18.99 27.41 -42.10
N GLU A 133 19.68 26.26 -42.16
CA GLU A 133 20.68 25.98 -43.21
C GLU A 133 20.04 25.77 -44.59
N SER A 134 18.86 25.14 -44.68
CA SER A 134 18.19 24.93 -45.97
C SER A 134 17.54 26.19 -46.54
N GLY A 135 17.19 27.18 -45.70
CA GLY A 135 16.62 28.46 -46.15
C GLY A 135 17.67 29.46 -46.67
N GLU A 136 18.82 29.58 -45.99
CA GLU A 136 19.86 30.54 -46.38
C GLU A 136 20.61 30.15 -47.66
N ASP A 137 20.72 28.86 -47.98
CA ASP A 137 21.35 28.39 -49.23
C ASP A 137 20.45 28.52 -50.47
N LEU A 138 19.14 28.64 -50.29
CA LEU A 138 18.19 28.90 -51.39
C LEU A 138 18.12 30.38 -51.75
N ASP A 139 18.18 31.28 -50.76
CA ASP A 139 18.11 32.74 -50.99
C ASP A 139 19.40 33.35 -51.56
N ARG A 140 20.55 32.65 -51.45
CA ARG A 140 21.83 33.11 -52.05
C ARG A 140 22.01 32.75 -53.52
N LYS A 141 21.05 32.08 -54.16
CA LYS A 141 21.13 31.61 -55.55
C LYS A 141 20.16 32.29 -56.54
N LEU A 142 19.47 33.35 -56.12
CA LEU A 142 18.64 34.20 -56.99
C LEU A 142 19.29 35.57 -57.19
#